data_AF-A0A8T4CCN6-F1
#
_entry.id   AF-A0A8T4CCN6-F1
#
_cell.length_a   1.000
_cell.length_b   1.000
_cell.length_c   1.000
_cell.angle_alpha   90.00
_cell.angle_beta   90.00
_cell.angle_gamma   90.00
#
_symmetry.space_group_name_H-M   'P 1'
#
loop_
_entity.id
_entity.type
_entity.pdbx_description
1 polymer ?
#
loop_
_entity_poly.entity_id
_entity_poly.type
_entity_poly.pdbx_seq_one_letter_code
_entity_poly.pdbx_strand_id
1 'polypeptide(L)'
;MRPARDRDRREVVSLLRSERLEPSFVQREFLVAEHRGRIVGCARLKFLGDAYELASVAVSPAYRRRGVGTLLVRQCLDLADGEVFCLAERPGLFERLGFIAAEHRALPGEVLSKLRRRCPAGARALRHPGSSRARTLRLLYEKCARDLETTRKALEKVRITVPPRSHYRKAAEDFLAMARAYFSDARHFHAAGDLVNAFASVNYAHGWLDAGARLGLFDVGLDDRLFTLAE
;
A
#
# COMPACT_ATOMS: atom_id res chain seq x y z
N MET A 1 17.83 -10.35 0.79
CA MET A 1 16.44 -10.80 0.93
C MET A 1 15.70 -10.45 -0.34
N ARG A 2 14.70 -11.24 -0.74
CA ARG A 2 13.89 -10.98 -1.95
C ARG A 2 12.51 -11.64 -1.85
N PRO A 3 11.52 -11.21 -2.66
CA PRO A 3 10.31 -12.00 -2.88
C PRO A 3 10.64 -13.41 -3.36
N ALA A 4 9.81 -14.36 -2.92
CA ALA A 4 9.89 -15.73 -3.39
C ALA A 4 9.46 -15.84 -4.87
N ARG A 5 10.00 -16.86 -5.53
CA ARG A 5 9.71 -17.25 -6.91
C ARG A 5 9.14 -18.67 -6.87
N ASP A 6 8.40 -19.08 -7.90
CA ASP A 6 7.78 -20.42 -7.90
C ASP A 6 8.80 -21.55 -7.74
N ARG A 7 9.99 -21.37 -8.32
CA ARG A 7 11.12 -22.31 -8.18
C ARG A 7 11.63 -22.49 -6.75
N ASP A 8 11.40 -21.52 -5.86
CA ASP A 8 11.84 -21.60 -4.46
C ASP A 8 10.96 -22.56 -3.63
N ARG A 9 9.79 -22.97 -4.15
CA ARG A 9 8.79 -23.78 -3.44
C ARG A 9 9.42 -24.98 -2.73
N ARG A 10 10.26 -25.75 -3.43
CA ARG A 10 10.84 -26.99 -2.89
C ARG A 10 11.71 -26.71 -1.67
N GLU A 11 12.61 -25.72 -1.75
CA GLU A 11 13.51 -25.36 -0.66
C GLU A 11 12.75 -24.73 0.52
N VAL A 12 11.81 -23.83 0.25
CA VAL A 12 10.99 -23.19 1.30
C VAL A 12 10.16 -24.22 2.04
N VAL A 13 9.43 -25.09 1.33
CA VAL A 13 8.61 -26.15 1.95
C VAL A 13 9.48 -27.12 2.76
N SER A 14 10.67 -27.46 2.26
CA SER A 14 11.62 -28.31 2.99
C SER A 14 12.06 -27.66 4.31
N LEU A 15 12.40 -26.36 4.29
CA LEU A 15 12.78 -25.61 5.49
C LEU A 15 11.62 -25.53 6.49
N LEU A 16 10.40 -25.24 6.03
CA LEU A 16 9.23 -25.17 6.91
C LEU A 16 8.96 -26.52 7.60
N ARG A 17 9.08 -27.63 6.87
CA ARG A 17 8.94 -28.98 7.43
C ARG A 17 10.00 -29.26 8.49
N SER A 18 11.28 -28.93 8.23
CA SER A 18 12.35 -29.16 9.22
C SER A 18 12.15 -28.34 10.51
N GLU A 19 11.50 -27.19 10.40
CA GLU A 19 11.15 -26.32 11.52
C GLU A 19 9.77 -26.62 12.14
N ARG A 20 9.08 -27.68 11.69
CA ARG A 20 7.73 -28.07 12.15
C ARG A 20 6.68 -26.95 11.98
N LEU A 21 6.83 -26.14 10.94
CA LEU A 21 5.90 -25.07 10.56
C LEU A 21 4.93 -25.55 9.48
N GLU A 22 3.83 -24.80 9.29
CA GLU A 22 2.83 -25.08 8.25
C GLU A 22 3.51 -25.05 6.87
N PRO A 23 3.55 -26.17 6.11
CA PRO A 23 4.35 -26.29 4.90
C PRO A 23 3.60 -25.82 3.64
N SER A 24 2.68 -24.85 3.79
CA SER A 24 1.95 -24.24 2.68
C SER A 24 2.78 -23.12 2.04
N PHE A 25 2.75 -23.04 0.71
CA PHE A 25 3.52 -22.07 -0.06
C PHE A 25 2.64 -21.36 -1.07
N VAL A 26 2.48 -20.04 -0.87
CA VAL A 26 1.84 -19.12 -1.82
C VAL A 26 2.89 -18.10 -2.20
N GLN A 27 3.41 -18.17 -3.42
CA GLN A 27 4.60 -17.44 -3.86
C GLN A 27 4.58 -15.94 -3.54
N ARG A 28 3.45 -15.27 -3.76
CA ARG A 28 3.28 -13.83 -3.52
C ARG A 28 3.31 -13.42 -2.04
N GLU A 29 3.13 -14.36 -1.13
CA GLU A 29 3.09 -14.10 0.32
C GLU A 29 4.44 -14.34 1.00
N PHE A 30 5.47 -14.82 0.28
CA PHE A 30 6.74 -15.20 0.88
C PHE A 30 7.89 -14.24 0.53
N LEU A 31 8.65 -13.88 1.56
CA LEU A 31 10.02 -13.37 1.43
C LEU A 31 11.02 -14.47 1.76
N VAL A 32 12.13 -14.48 1.04
CA VAL A 32 13.22 -15.44 1.25
C VAL A 32 14.56 -14.76 1.48
N ALA A 33 15.33 -15.35 2.39
CA ALA A 33 16.73 -15.08 2.60
C ALA A 33 17.52 -16.08 1.76
N GLU A 34 18.32 -15.57 0.81
CA GLU A 34 19.18 -16.38 -0.05
C GLU A 34 20.64 -16.10 0.29
N HIS A 35 21.44 -17.16 0.37
CA HIS A 35 22.89 -17.07 0.50
C HIS A 35 23.56 -18.09 -0.42
N ARG A 36 24.44 -17.61 -1.32
CA ARG A 36 25.15 -18.45 -2.31
C ARG A 36 24.21 -19.39 -3.09
N GLY A 37 23.09 -18.84 -3.59
CA GLY A 37 22.12 -19.59 -4.40
C GLY A 37 21.19 -20.52 -3.63
N ARG A 38 21.27 -20.57 -2.28
CA ARG A 38 20.44 -21.44 -1.44
C ARG A 38 19.52 -20.62 -0.55
N ILE A 39 18.31 -21.12 -0.33
CA ILE A 39 17.37 -20.51 0.61
C ILE A 39 17.80 -20.87 2.04
N VAL A 40 18.16 -19.86 2.83
CA VAL A 40 18.63 -20.01 4.22
C VAL A 40 17.60 -19.53 5.25
N GLY A 41 16.53 -18.90 4.79
CA GLY A 41 15.43 -18.45 5.64
C GLY A 41 14.23 -18.01 4.81
N CYS A 42 13.06 -17.96 5.44
CA CYS A 42 11.84 -17.45 4.84
C CYS A 42 10.93 -16.81 5.89
N ALA A 43 10.03 -15.96 5.43
CA ALA A 43 8.92 -15.42 6.22
C ALA A 43 7.71 -15.27 5.29
N ARG A 44 6.52 -15.52 5.83
CA ARG A 44 5.26 -15.35 5.12
C ARG A 44 4.53 -14.14 5.68
N LEU A 45 4.13 -13.22 4.80
CA LEU A 45 3.26 -12.10 5.10
C LEU A 45 1.96 -12.29 4.31
N LYS A 46 0.93 -12.80 4.99
CA LYS A 46 -0.38 -13.06 4.38
C LYS A 46 -1.30 -11.87 4.60
N PHE A 47 -1.96 -11.39 3.55
CA PHE A 47 -2.97 -10.35 3.66
C PHE A 47 -4.32 -10.93 4.12
N LEU A 48 -4.99 -10.23 5.04
CA LEU A 48 -6.25 -10.66 5.68
C LEU A 48 -7.43 -9.73 5.34
N GLY A 49 -7.25 -8.75 4.46
CA GLY A 49 -8.28 -7.80 4.02
C GLY A 49 -8.00 -6.35 4.45
N ASP A 50 -7.66 -6.13 5.71
CA ASP A 50 -7.26 -4.83 6.27
C ASP A 50 -6.02 -4.91 7.18
N ALA A 51 -5.57 -6.13 7.46
CA ALA A 51 -4.41 -6.46 8.27
C ALA A 51 -3.60 -7.58 7.61
N TYR A 52 -2.51 -7.95 8.27
CA TYR A 52 -1.61 -9.01 7.82
C TYR A 52 -1.37 -10.03 8.91
N GLU A 53 -1.11 -11.27 8.50
CA GLU A 53 -0.52 -12.31 9.34
C GLU A 53 0.95 -12.50 8.95
N LEU A 54 1.86 -12.28 9.90
CA LEU A 54 3.24 -12.73 9.81
C LEU A 54 3.32 -14.16 10.34
N ALA A 55 3.55 -15.10 9.43
CA ALA A 55 3.61 -16.53 9.71
C ALA A 55 4.88 -17.16 9.13
N SER A 56 5.11 -18.43 9.47
CA SER A 56 6.13 -19.27 8.83
C SER A 56 7.52 -18.63 8.76
N VAL A 57 7.91 -17.90 9.82
CA VAL A 57 9.25 -17.30 9.94
C VAL A 57 10.24 -18.40 10.33
N ALA A 58 11.11 -18.78 9.39
CA ALA A 58 12.06 -19.86 9.54
C ALA A 58 13.46 -19.44 9.11
N VAL A 59 14.48 -19.88 9.84
CA VAL A 59 15.89 -19.69 9.49
C VAL A 59 16.62 -21.00 9.70
N SER A 60 17.31 -21.47 8.66
CA SER A 60 18.14 -22.66 8.69
C SER A 60 19.09 -22.61 9.89
N PRO A 61 19.26 -23.71 10.66
CA PRO A 61 20.07 -23.73 11.88
C PRO A 61 21.47 -23.10 11.74
N ALA A 62 22.15 -23.36 10.63
CA ALA A 62 23.50 -22.85 10.35
C ALA A 62 23.57 -21.31 10.21
N TYR A 63 22.43 -20.64 9.97
CA TYR A 63 22.32 -19.21 9.73
C TYR A 63 21.58 -18.46 10.85
N ARG A 64 21.23 -19.15 11.94
CA ARG A 64 20.61 -18.54 13.12
C ARG A 64 21.61 -17.65 13.88
N ARG A 65 21.09 -16.75 14.71
CA ARG A 65 21.87 -15.80 15.53
C ARG A 65 22.76 -14.84 14.73
N ARG A 66 22.58 -14.76 13.41
CA ARG A 66 23.26 -13.82 12.48
C ARG A 66 22.36 -12.67 12.00
N GLY A 67 21.21 -12.47 12.64
CA GLY A 67 20.25 -11.41 12.27
C GLY A 67 19.33 -11.72 11.07
N VAL A 68 19.43 -12.91 10.44
CA VAL A 68 18.60 -13.27 9.27
C VAL A 68 17.10 -13.17 9.56
N GLY A 69 16.64 -13.72 10.69
CA GLY A 69 15.24 -13.64 11.09
C GLY A 69 14.78 -12.20 11.36
N THR A 70 15.64 -11.39 11.98
CA THR A 70 15.39 -9.96 12.21
C THR A 70 15.18 -9.21 10.90
N LEU A 71 16.03 -9.47 9.91
CA LEU A 71 15.93 -8.84 8.59
C LEU A 71 14.66 -9.29 7.83
N LEU A 72 14.29 -10.57 7.90
CA LEU A 72 13.06 -11.08 7.30
C LEU A 72 11.83 -10.39 7.89
N VAL A 73 11.72 -10.35 9.23
CA VAL A 73 10.59 -9.74 9.92
C VAL A 73 10.51 -8.24 9.61
N ARG A 74 11.64 -7.51 9.68
CA ARG A 74 11.68 -6.08 9.35
C ARG A 74 11.17 -5.82 7.93
N GLN A 75 11.63 -6.60 6.96
CA GLN A 75 11.17 -6.42 5.58
C GLN A 75 9.69 -6.75 5.40
N CYS A 76 9.14 -7.72 6.13
CA CYS A 76 7.69 -7.94 6.17
C CYS A 76 6.96 -6.72 6.77
N LEU A 77 7.46 -6.14 7.86
CA LEU A 77 6.88 -4.94 8.46
C LEU A 77 6.94 -3.73 7.52
N ASP A 78 8.04 -3.56 6.79
CA ASP A 78 8.22 -2.47 5.82
C ASP A 78 7.23 -2.54 4.65
N LEU A 79 6.76 -3.74 4.31
CA LEU A 79 5.76 -3.99 3.26
C LEU A 79 4.32 -3.86 3.77
N ALA A 80 4.09 -4.03 5.06
CA ALA A 80 2.75 -4.00 5.64
C ALA A 80 2.27 -2.56 5.85
N ASP A 81 1.22 -2.18 5.14
CA ASP A 81 0.52 -0.89 5.27
C ASP A 81 -0.58 -0.87 6.34
N GLY A 82 -0.84 -2.01 6.98
CA GLY A 82 -1.82 -2.21 8.05
C GLY A 82 -1.22 -2.93 9.26
N GLU A 83 -2.07 -3.28 10.23
CA GLU A 83 -1.63 -4.04 11.41
C GLU A 83 -1.09 -5.42 10.99
N VAL A 84 -0.05 -5.87 11.67
CA VAL A 84 0.58 -7.18 11.46
C VAL A 84 0.43 -7.99 12.72
N PHE A 85 -0.22 -9.15 12.60
CA PHE A 85 -0.44 -10.08 13.69
C PHE A 85 0.47 -11.30 13.53
N CYS A 86 0.95 -11.87 14.63
CA CYS A 86 1.62 -13.16 14.60
C CYS A 86 1.35 -13.97 15.86
N LEU A 87 1.50 -15.29 15.73
CA LEU A 87 1.48 -16.22 16.86
C LEU A 87 2.91 -16.72 17.12
N ALA A 88 3.40 -16.54 18.35
CA ALA A 88 4.77 -16.91 18.70
C ALA A 88 4.81 -17.67 20.04
N GLU A 89 5.48 -18.83 20.03
CA GLU A 89 5.82 -19.56 21.27
C GLU A 89 6.96 -18.86 22.03
N ARG A 90 7.90 -18.25 21.30
CA ARG A 90 9.03 -17.50 21.86
C ARG A 90 9.03 -16.08 21.30
N PRO A 91 8.41 -15.11 22.02
CA PRO A 91 8.10 -13.80 21.46
C PRO A 91 9.30 -12.84 21.39
N GLY A 92 10.43 -13.14 22.03
CA GLY A 92 11.55 -12.19 22.20
C GLY A 92 12.22 -11.67 20.92
N LEU A 93 12.05 -12.32 19.76
CA LEU A 93 12.43 -11.70 18.48
C LEU A 93 11.45 -10.59 18.08
N PHE A 94 10.16 -10.87 18.17
CA PHE A 94 9.07 -10.00 17.76
C PHE A 94 8.93 -8.81 18.70
N GLU A 95 9.03 -9.03 20.02
CA GLU A 95 8.98 -7.95 21.03
C GLU A 95 10.09 -6.91 20.81
N ARG A 96 11.33 -7.36 20.52
CA ARG A 96 12.45 -6.47 20.15
C ARG A 96 12.24 -5.72 18.84
N LEU A 97 11.31 -6.17 18.00
CA LEU A 97 10.92 -5.53 16.74
C LEU A 97 9.62 -4.73 16.87
N GLY A 98 9.19 -4.43 18.10
CA GLY A 98 8.05 -3.55 18.36
C GLY A 98 6.70 -4.25 18.38
N PHE A 99 6.66 -5.59 18.29
CA PHE A 99 5.41 -6.31 18.51
C PHE A 99 5.01 -6.25 19.98
N ILE A 100 3.73 -6.02 20.24
CA ILE A 100 3.13 -6.02 21.58
C ILE A 100 2.10 -7.13 21.70
N ALA A 101 1.73 -7.50 22.93
CA ALA A 101 0.66 -8.47 23.15
C ALA A 101 -0.65 -8.02 22.50
N ALA A 102 -1.33 -8.95 21.84
CA ALA A 102 -2.64 -8.71 21.22
C ALA A 102 -3.74 -9.39 22.05
N GLU A 103 -4.83 -8.66 22.28
CA GLU A 103 -6.02 -9.21 22.93
C GLU A 103 -6.80 -10.10 21.95
N HIS A 104 -7.38 -11.20 22.43
CA HIS A 104 -8.10 -12.16 21.58
C HIS A 104 -9.24 -11.52 20.77
N ARG A 105 -9.94 -10.54 21.34
CA ARG A 105 -11.05 -9.83 20.68
C ARG A 105 -10.62 -8.96 19.50
N ALA A 106 -9.35 -8.57 19.46
CA ALA A 106 -8.78 -7.74 18.40
C ALA A 106 -8.14 -8.57 17.28
N LEU A 107 -8.11 -9.91 17.40
CA LEU A 107 -7.50 -10.78 16.41
C LEU A 107 -8.43 -10.98 15.21
N PRO A 108 -7.92 -10.86 13.97
CA PRO A 108 -8.64 -11.30 12.79
C PRO A 108 -9.09 -12.77 12.92
N GLY A 109 -10.25 -13.11 12.35
CA GLY A 109 -10.90 -14.42 12.51
C GLY A 109 -9.97 -15.60 12.20
N GLU A 110 -9.17 -15.50 11.14
CA GLU A 110 -8.20 -16.55 10.77
C GLU A 110 -7.10 -16.76 11.82
N VAL A 111 -6.54 -15.67 12.35
CA VAL A 111 -5.48 -15.70 13.38
C VAL A 111 -6.06 -16.25 14.69
N LEU A 112 -7.28 -15.84 15.05
CA LEU A 112 -8.00 -16.35 16.21
C LEU A 112 -8.28 -17.86 16.09
N SER A 113 -8.72 -18.33 14.92
CA SER A 113 -8.91 -19.77 14.67
C SER A 113 -7.60 -20.56 14.81
N LYS A 114 -6.48 -20.01 14.32
CA LYS A 114 -5.16 -20.63 14.48
C LYS A 114 -4.72 -20.66 15.94
N LEU A 115 -4.94 -19.57 16.69
CA LEU A 115 -4.66 -19.50 18.11
C LEU A 115 -5.45 -20.56 18.86
N ARG A 116 -6.77 -20.65 18.64
CA ARG A 116 -7.64 -21.66 19.28
C ARG A 116 -7.19 -23.10 19.02
N ARG A 117 -6.76 -23.42 17.79
CA ARG A 117 -6.21 -24.75 17.46
C ARG A 117 -4.88 -25.05 18.16
N ARG A 118 -4.05 -24.03 18.39
CA ARG A 118 -2.73 -24.14 19.03
C ARG A 118 -2.78 -23.94 20.55
N CYS A 119 -3.89 -23.45 21.11
CA CYS A 119 -4.09 -23.14 22.53
C CYS A 119 -4.46 -24.39 23.34
N PRO A 120 -3.55 -25.38 23.35
CA PRO A 120 -3.02 -25.88 24.62
C PRO A 120 -1.49 -25.70 24.80
N ALA A 121 -0.76 -25.14 23.82
CA ALA A 121 0.71 -25.23 23.74
C ALA A 121 1.52 -23.95 24.06
N GLY A 122 0.93 -22.92 24.68
CA GLY A 122 1.68 -21.74 25.17
C GLY A 122 2.07 -20.68 24.14
N ALA A 123 1.48 -20.69 22.93
CA ALA A 123 1.68 -19.62 21.95
C ALA A 123 1.01 -18.30 22.40
N ARG A 124 1.73 -17.17 22.25
CA ARG A 124 1.21 -15.82 22.50
C ARG A 124 0.81 -15.15 21.19
N ALA A 125 -0.31 -14.44 21.21
CA ALA A 125 -0.71 -13.58 20.10
C ALA A 125 -0.08 -12.18 20.26
N LEU A 126 0.50 -11.69 19.16
CA LEU A 126 1.18 -10.41 19.12
C LEU A 126 0.67 -9.56 17.94
N ARG A 127 0.79 -8.24 18.06
CA ARG A 127 0.47 -7.26 17.00
C ARG A 127 1.56 -6.21 16.84
N HIS A 128 1.70 -5.67 15.64
CA HIS A 128 2.52 -4.52 15.30
C HIS A 128 1.71 -3.58 14.40
N PRO A 129 1.79 -2.24 14.53
CA PRO A 129 1.03 -1.31 13.70
C PRO A 129 1.41 -1.27 12.19
N GLY A 130 2.29 -2.17 11.72
CA GLY A 130 2.90 -2.10 10.39
C GLY A 130 3.86 -0.92 10.20
N SER A 131 4.14 -0.56 8.94
CA SER A 131 5.01 0.54 8.56
C SER A 131 4.22 1.82 8.30
N SER A 132 4.56 2.89 9.04
CA SER A 132 3.99 4.22 8.81
C SER A 132 4.20 4.67 7.35
N ARG A 133 5.37 4.38 6.78
CA ARG A 133 5.69 4.73 5.39
C ARG A 133 4.80 3.98 4.40
N ALA A 134 4.63 2.67 4.55
CA ALA A 134 3.77 1.87 3.67
C ALA A 134 2.32 2.36 3.73
N ARG A 135 1.85 2.66 4.96
CA ARG A 135 0.52 3.26 5.18
C ARG A 135 0.37 4.61 4.48
N THR A 136 1.34 5.52 4.65
CA THR A 136 1.32 6.83 3.98
C THR A 136 1.29 6.69 2.46
N LEU A 137 2.07 5.77 1.88
CA LEU A 137 2.08 5.52 0.44
C LEU A 137 0.73 5.01 -0.05
N ARG A 138 0.10 4.07 0.66
CA ARG A 138 -1.24 3.60 0.34
C ARG A 138 -2.27 4.73 0.40
N LEU A 139 -2.27 5.53 1.46
CA LEU A 139 -3.19 6.66 1.61
C LEU A 139 -3.00 7.70 0.50
N LEU A 140 -1.76 7.97 0.12
CA LEU A 140 -1.44 8.88 -0.98
C LEU A 140 -1.92 8.33 -2.32
N TYR A 141 -1.72 7.03 -2.56
CA TYR A 141 -2.22 6.34 -3.77
C TYR A 141 -3.75 6.46 -3.87
N GLU A 142 -4.46 6.09 -2.81
CA GLU A 142 -5.93 6.19 -2.75
C GLU A 142 -6.42 7.63 -2.92
N LYS A 143 -5.70 8.61 -2.34
CA LYS A 143 -6.02 10.03 -2.52
C LYS A 143 -5.83 10.47 -3.97
N CYS A 144 -4.70 10.15 -4.60
CA CYS A 144 -4.46 10.48 -6.01
C CYS A 144 -5.52 9.87 -6.91
N ALA A 145 -5.90 8.61 -6.70
CA ALA A 145 -6.94 7.95 -7.48
C ALA A 145 -8.30 8.66 -7.35
N ARG A 146 -8.67 9.09 -6.14
CA ARG A 146 -9.89 9.89 -5.91
C ARG A 146 -9.82 11.26 -6.60
N ASP A 147 -8.71 11.99 -6.42
CA ASP A 147 -8.54 13.33 -7.01
C ASP A 147 -8.52 13.28 -8.55
N LEU A 148 -7.94 12.22 -9.13
CA LEU A 148 -7.96 11.97 -10.58
C LEU A 148 -9.40 11.77 -11.07
N GLU A 149 -10.21 10.99 -10.36
CA GLU A 149 -11.60 10.78 -10.73
C GLU A 149 -12.45 12.04 -10.61
N THR A 150 -12.26 12.82 -9.53
CA THR A 150 -12.92 14.12 -9.36
C THR A 150 -12.56 15.08 -10.49
N THR A 151 -11.27 15.18 -10.83
CA THR A 151 -10.78 16.07 -11.90
C THR A 151 -11.24 15.62 -13.28
N ARG A 152 -11.33 14.31 -13.53
CA ARG A 152 -11.92 13.76 -14.76
C ARG A 152 -13.37 14.23 -14.94
N LYS A 153 -14.19 14.14 -13.89
CA LYS A 153 -15.58 14.60 -13.91
C LYS A 153 -15.68 16.11 -14.14
N ALA A 154 -14.80 16.89 -13.51
CA ALA A 154 -14.74 18.33 -13.73
C ALA A 154 -14.40 18.67 -15.19
N LEU A 155 -13.39 18.02 -15.78
CA LEU A 155 -13.02 18.18 -17.20
C LEU A 155 -14.16 17.84 -18.18
N GLU A 156 -14.97 16.84 -17.86
CA GLU A 156 -16.14 16.44 -18.66
C GLU A 156 -17.29 17.45 -18.57
N LYS A 157 -17.38 18.18 -17.45
CA LYS A 157 -18.45 19.12 -17.19
C LYS A 157 -18.17 20.52 -17.75
N VAL A 158 -16.91 20.95 -17.79
CA VAL A 158 -16.50 22.29 -18.23
C VAL A 158 -16.94 22.58 -19.67
N ARG A 159 -17.57 23.74 -19.86
CA ARG A 159 -17.88 24.30 -21.19
C ARG A 159 -17.34 25.72 -21.30
N ILE A 160 -16.63 26.03 -22.38
CA ILE A 160 -16.22 27.42 -22.67
C ILE A 160 -17.45 28.17 -23.17
N THR A 161 -17.93 29.14 -22.39
CA THR A 161 -19.01 30.06 -22.76
C THR A 161 -18.51 31.37 -23.33
N VAL A 162 -17.20 31.63 -23.21
CA VAL A 162 -16.57 32.84 -23.70
C VAL A 162 -16.74 32.96 -25.22
N PRO A 163 -17.28 34.10 -25.73
CA PRO A 163 -17.52 34.30 -27.16
C PRO A 163 -16.24 34.13 -28.00
N PRO A 164 -16.29 33.46 -29.16
CA PRO A 164 -15.11 33.18 -29.99
C PRO A 164 -14.28 34.40 -30.39
N ARG A 165 -14.90 35.58 -30.51
CA ARG A 165 -14.25 36.84 -30.90
C ARG A 165 -14.09 37.79 -29.70
N SER A 166 -13.62 37.27 -28.57
CA SER A 166 -13.32 38.07 -27.37
C SER A 166 -11.89 37.85 -26.89
N HIS A 167 -11.32 38.83 -26.19
CA HIS A 167 -9.97 38.71 -25.60
C HIS A 167 -9.85 37.54 -24.63
N TYR A 168 -10.94 37.18 -23.94
CA TYR A 168 -10.96 36.10 -22.97
C TYR A 168 -11.04 34.70 -23.60
N ARG A 169 -11.35 34.60 -24.91
CA ARG A 169 -11.48 33.29 -25.56
C ARG A 169 -10.19 32.49 -25.49
N LYS A 170 -9.08 33.15 -25.84
CA LYS A 170 -7.75 32.54 -25.79
C LYS A 170 -7.37 32.13 -24.38
N ALA A 171 -7.68 32.97 -23.38
CA ALA A 171 -7.45 32.62 -21.98
C ALA A 171 -8.24 31.37 -21.55
N ALA A 172 -9.52 31.27 -21.91
CA ALA A 172 -10.33 30.08 -21.60
C ALA A 172 -9.76 28.81 -22.25
N GLU A 173 -9.32 28.89 -23.51
CA GLU A 173 -8.70 27.77 -24.22
C GLU A 173 -7.36 27.36 -23.58
N ASP A 174 -6.53 28.33 -23.21
CA ASP A 174 -5.24 28.08 -22.57
C ASP A 174 -5.42 27.45 -21.18
N PHE A 175 -6.37 27.94 -20.37
CA PHE A 175 -6.70 27.33 -19.07
C PHE A 175 -7.13 25.87 -19.23
N LEU A 176 -8.04 25.60 -20.18
CA LEU A 176 -8.51 24.23 -20.41
C LEU A 176 -7.40 23.32 -20.96
N ALA A 177 -6.52 23.86 -21.83
CA ALA A 177 -5.36 23.14 -22.34
C ALA A 177 -4.39 22.78 -21.20
N MET A 178 -4.08 23.74 -20.32
CA MET A 178 -3.22 23.50 -19.16
C MET A 178 -3.83 22.49 -18.20
N ALA A 179 -5.12 22.58 -17.91
CA ALA A 179 -5.82 21.60 -17.07
C ALA A 179 -5.71 20.17 -17.65
N ARG A 180 -5.90 20.02 -18.97
CA ARG A 180 -5.77 18.72 -19.66
C ARG A 180 -4.35 18.19 -19.67
N ALA A 181 -3.36 19.06 -19.87
CA ALA A 181 -1.94 18.68 -19.86
C ALA A 181 -1.54 18.13 -18.49
N TYR A 182 -1.80 18.88 -17.41
CA TYR A 182 -1.51 18.41 -16.05
C TYR A 182 -2.30 17.17 -15.66
N PHE A 183 -3.55 17.03 -16.12
CA PHE A 183 -4.32 15.81 -15.87
C PHE A 183 -3.71 14.59 -16.57
N SER A 184 -3.23 14.77 -17.81
CA SER A 184 -2.49 13.73 -18.53
C SER A 184 -1.22 13.32 -17.79
N ASP A 185 -0.43 14.29 -17.33
CA ASP A 185 0.78 14.04 -16.55
C ASP A 185 0.47 13.32 -15.23
N ALA A 186 -0.58 13.76 -14.53
CA ALA A 186 -1.01 13.12 -13.29
C ALA A 186 -1.34 11.63 -13.49
N ARG A 187 -2.05 11.29 -14.58
CA ARG A 187 -2.35 9.89 -14.93
C ARG A 187 -1.08 9.10 -15.25
N HIS A 188 -0.14 9.71 -15.95
CA HIS A 188 1.15 9.09 -16.28
C HIS A 188 1.94 8.77 -15.00
N PHE A 189 2.14 9.76 -14.13
CA PHE A 189 2.87 9.59 -12.87
C PHE A 189 2.19 8.57 -11.94
N HIS A 190 0.86 8.59 -11.86
CA HIS A 190 0.11 7.63 -11.05
C HIS A 190 0.32 6.19 -11.53
N ALA A 191 0.26 5.96 -12.85
CA ALA A 191 0.53 4.65 -13.45
C ALA A 191 1.98 4.18 -13.24
N ALA A 192 2.94 5.11 -13.20
CA ALA A 192 4.34 4.83 -12.91
C ALA A 192 4.66 4.62 -11.42
N GLY A 193 3.70 4.87 -10.52
CA GLY A 193 3.91 4.81 -9.07
C GLY A 193 4.63 6.04 -8.48
N ASP A 194 4.82 7.10 -9.26
CA ASP A 194 5.35 8.38 -8.79
C ASP A 194 4.24 9.23 -8.17
N LEU A 195 3.87 8.86 -6.95
CA LEU A 195 2.68 9.41 -6.30
C LEU A 195 2.82 10.88 -5.91
N VAL A 196 4.04 11.38 -5.71
CA VAL A 196 4.27 12.79 -5.37
C VAL A 196 3.98 13.67 -6.58
N ASN A 197 4.54 13.32 -7.75
CA ASN A 197 4.30 14.07 -8.97
C ASN A 197 2.87 13.88 -9.49
N ALA A 198 2.28 12.70 -9.30
CA ALA A 198 0.86 12.47 -9.59
C ALA A 198 -0.04 13.40 -8.76
N PHE A 199 0.22 13.46 -7.45
CA PHE A 199 -0.52 14.32 -6.53
C PHE A 199 -0.37 15.80 -6.89
N ALA A 200 0.85 16.28 -7.14
CA ALA A 200 1.08 17.66 -7.56
C ALA A 200 0.31 17.98 -8.86
N SER A 201 0.49 17.16 -9.90
CA SER A 201 -0.08 17.40 -11.22
C SER A 201 -1.62 17.40 -11.20
N VAL A 202 -2.26 16.49 -10.45
CA VAL A 202 -3.73 16.47 -10.38
C VAL A 202 -4.30 17.72 -9.67
N ASN A 203 -3.62 18.23 -8.64
CA ASN A 203 -4.02 19.47 -7.99
C ASN A 203 -3.85 20.68 -8.91
N TYR A 204 -2.77 20.75 -9.68
CA TYR A 204 -2.60 21.81 -10.69
C TYR A 204 -3.67 21.74 -11.78
N ALA A 205 -3.98 20.53 -12.27
CA ALA A 205 -5.05 20.34 -13.24
C ALA A 205 -6.39 20.87 -12.73
N HIS A 206 -6.76 20.50 -11.50
CA HIS A 206 -8.00 20.97 -10.88
C HIS A 206 -7.98 22.48 -10.59
N GLY A 207 -6.84 23.01 -10.17
CA GLY A 207 -6.66 24.45 -9.92
C GLY A 207 -6.91 25.32 -11.16
N TRP A 208 -6.52 24.87 -12.36
CA TRP A 208 -6.85 25.55 -13.61
C TRP A 208 -8.36 25.55 -13.90
N LEU A 209 -9.07 24.46 -13.56
CA LEU A 209 -10.51 24.35 -13.73
C LEU A 209 -11.25 25.29 -12.78
N ASP A 210 -10.87 25.29 -11.50
CA ASP A 210 -11.42 26.19 -10.49
C ASP A 210 -11.17 27.65 -10.85
N ALA A 211 -9.94 28.00 -11.25
CA ALA A 211 -9.62 29.35 -11.66
C ALA A 211 -10.46 29.80 -12.86
N GLY A 212 -10.64 28.94 -13.86
CA GLY A 212 -11.47 29.25 -15.02
C GLY A 212 -12.96 29.36 -14.69
N ALA A 213 -13.48 28.54 -13.78
CA ALA A 213 -14.86 28.63 -13.30
C ALA A 213 -15.11 29.95 -12.55
N ARG A 214 -14.22 30.33 -11.61
CA ARG A 214 -14.34 31.57 -10.82
C ARG A 214 -14.22 32.83 -11.65
N LEU A 215 -13.40 32.80 -12.70
CA LEU A 215 -13.27 33.93 -13.65
C LEU A 215 -14.42 33.99 -14.66
N GLY A 216 -15.36 33.05 -14.64
CA GLY A 216 -16.45 32.97 -15.62
C GLY A 216 -15.98 32.58 -17.03
N LEU A 217 -14.79 32.00 -17.16
CA LEU A 217 -14.29 31.46 -18.43
C LEU A 217 -15.02 30.17 -18.81
N PHE A 218 -15.48 29.43 -17.80
CA PHE A 218 -16.18 28.16 -17.93
C PHE A 218 -17.58 28.24 -17.33
N ASP A 219 -18.56 27.67 -18.05
CA ASP A 219 -19.80 27.22 -17.45
C ASP A 219 -19.61 25.83 -16.88
N VAL A 220 -19.89 25.72 -15.58
CA VAL A 220 -19.80 24.51 -14.77
C VAL A 220 -21.13 24.17 -14.12
N GLY A 221 -22.24 24.78 -14.56
CA GLY A 221 -23.59 24.53 -14.05
C GLY A 221 -23.76 24.81 -12.55
N LEU A 222 -23.05 25.82 -12.03
CA LEU A 222 -23.06 26.22 -10.62
C LEU A 222 -22.75 25.07 -9.64
N ASP A 223 -21.94 24.10 -10.07
CA ASP A 223 -21.58 22.93 -9.26
C ASP A 223 -20.46 23.27 -8.25
N ASP A 224 -20.87 23.65 -7.05
CA ASP A 224 -20.00 23.94 -5.90
C ASP A 224 -19.43 22.69 -5.20
N ARG A 225 -19.76 21.48 -5.70
CA ARG A 225 -19.20 20.21 -5.19
C ARG A 225 -17.98 19.77 -5.98
N LEU A 226 -17.99 19.99 -7.30
CA LEU A 226 -16.88 19.67 -8.19
C LEU A 226 -15.94 20.85 -8.43
N PHE A 227 -16.36 22.08 -8.16
CA PHE A 227 -15.58 23.28 -8.38
C PHE A 227 -15.65 24.22 -7.17
N THR A 228 -14.58 24.97 -6.95
CA THR A 228 -14.57 26.09 -6.01
C THR A 228 -15.13 27.33 -6.72
N LEU A 229 -16.33 27.78 -6.36
CA LEU A 229 -16.96 28.97 -6.97
C LEU A 229 -16.67 30.25 -6.16
N ALA A 230 -16.97 31.42 -6.74
CA ALA A 230 -16.98 32.68 -5.99
C ALA A 230 -18.35 32.84 -5.31
N GLU A 231 -18.37 33.50 -4.14
CA GLU A 231 -19.60 33.83 -3.40
C GLU A 231 -20.45 34.87 -4.14
#